data_AF-A0AA86MXH8-F1
#
_entry.id   AF-A0AA86MXH8-F1
#
_cell.length_a   1.000
_cell.length_b   1.000
_cell.length_c   1.000
_cell.angle_alpha   90.00
_cell.angle_beta   90.00
_cell.angle_gamma   90.00
#
_symmetry.space_group_name_H-M   'P 1'
#
loop_
_entity.id
_entity.type
_entity.pdbx_description
1 polymer ?
#
loop_
_entity_poly.entity_id
_entity_poly.type
_entity_poly.pdbx_seq_one_letter_code
_entity_poly.pdbx_strand_id
1 'polypeptide(L)'
;MTSGRQILQIGNDTVVSSSPHTHGFLPWQPSTWPDPPAMIDANFICVLERILKESILDEIGNVIEDAKKSNNGLQHRGHVVGLALMCSLDAISAYGYRAQSKTYMADFISKHFPPEYKQYAGRFYHIYRASLVHSWNLFEATLFPGNESICNTQGVLSFGLLHFFGALNEAVEDFLGQLKSDAKLQANVLTRYTSLKKTARS
;
A
#
# COMPACT_ATOMS: atom_id res chain seq x y z
N MET A 1 39.03 -63.77 0.44
CA MET A 1 39.13 -62.40 -0.10
C MET A 1 38.25 -61.52 0.75
N THR A 2 38.89 -60.82 1.67
CA THR A 2 38.35 -59.89 2.66
C THR A 2 38.29 -58.48 2.06
N SER A 3 37.15 -57.82 2.18
CA SER A 3 37.03 -56.36 2.05
C SER A 3 35.75 -55.99 2.83
N GLY A 4 35.78 -55.31 3.97
CA GLY A 4 36.65 -54.19 4.33
C GLY A 4 35.80 -52.91 4.33
N ARG A 5 34.77 -52.84 5.18
CA ARG A 5 34.03 -51.58 5.43
C ARG A 5 34.96 -50.63 6.19
N GLN A 6 35.45 -49.60 5.51
CA GLN A 6 36.04 -48.43 6.16
C GLN A 6 34.92 -47.43 6.51
N ILE A 7 34.95 -46.98 7.77
CA ILE A 7 34.28 -45.78 8.27
C ILE A 7 35.30 -44.64 8.17
N LEU A 8 34.87 -43.45 7.73
CA LEU A 8 35.41 -42.07 7.91
C LEU A 8 34.99 -41.29 6.65
N GLN A 9 34.47 -40.06 6.67
CA GLN A 9 34.69 -38.96 7.59
C GLN A 9 33.59 -37.92 7.33
N ILE A 10 32.99 -37.36 8.38
CA ILE A 10 32.09 -36.20 8.30
C ILE A 10 32.97 -35.00 7.92
N GLY A 11 32.71 -34.41 6.75
CA GLY A 11 33.46 -33.27 6.22
C GLY A 11 32.49 -32.18 5.75
N ASN A 12 32.68 -30.99 6.33
CA ASN A 12 31.97 -29.73 6.08
C ASN A 12 31.55 -29.49 4.63
N ASP A 13 30.27 -29.67 4.34
CA ASP A 13 29.61 -28.99 3.23
C ASP A 13 29.45 -27.51 3.61
N THR A 14 30.49 -26.74 3.31
CA THR A 14 30.36 -25.29 3.20
C THR A 14 29.46 -25.06 1.98
N VAL A 15 28.16 -24.90 2.20
CA VAL A 15 27.23 -24.43 1.17
C VAL A 15 27.60 -22.98 0.85
N VAL A 16 28.58 -22.80 -0.03
CA VAL A 16 28.76 -21.55 -0.76
C VAL A 16 27.74 -21.55 -1.87
N SER A 17 26.50 -21.23 -1.51
CA SER A 17 25.49 -20.76 -2.46
C SER A 17 25.27 -19.27 -2.25
N SER A 18 26.33 -18.48 -2.44
CA SER A 18 26.15 -17.07 -2.81
C SER A 18 25.86 -17.03 -4.31
N SER A 19 24.62 -17.35 -4.68
CA SER A 19 24.11 -16.83 -5.95
C SER A 19 24.20 -15.31 -5.86
N PRO A 20 24.94 -14.63 -6.74
CA PRO A 20 24.88 -13.18 -6.81
C PRO A 20 23.49 -12.88 -7.35
N HIS A 21 22.52 -12.65 -6.46
CA HIS A 21 21.31 -11.95 -6.86
C HIS A 21 21.81 -10.63 -7.43
N THR A 22 21.75 -10.49 -8.76
CA THR A 22 21.69 -9.17 -9.40
C THR A 22 20.53 -8.47 -8.72
N HIS A 23 20.82 -7.69 -7.68
CA HIS A 23 19.82 -6.94 -6.94
C HIS A 23 19.35 -5.79 -7.84
N GLY A 24 18.49 -6.14 -8.80
CA GLY A 24 17.68 -5.19 -9.53
C GLY A 24 16.67 -4.54 -8.59
N PHE A 25 16.11 -3.41 -9.02
CA PHE A 25 15.09 -2.69 -8.27
C PHE A 25 13.85 -3.57 -8.01
N LEU A 26 13.53 -3.78 -6.73
CA LEU A 26 12.33 -4.46 -6.24
C LEU A 26 11.43 -3.43 -5.52
N PRO A 27 10.23 -3.12 -6.05
CA PRO A 27 9.38 -2.06 -5.50
C PRO A 27 8.95 -2.28 -4.05
N TRP A 28 8.77 -3.53 -3.60
CA TRP A 28 8.42 -3.86 -2.22
C TRP A 28 9.61 -3.86 -1.24
N GLN A 29 10.85 -3.72 -1.72
CA GLN A 29 12.06 -3.81 -0.89
C GLN A 29 12.88 -2.52 -0.94
N PRO A 30 12.73 -1.62 0.05
CA PRO A 30 13.41 -0.32 0.09
C PRO A 30 14.94 -0.34 -0.03
N SER A 31 15.62 -1.41 0.39
CA SER A 31 17.08 -1.54 0.26
C SER A 31 17.56 -1.71 -1.19
N THR A 32 16.66 -2.05 -2.12
CA THR A 32 16.95 -2.19 -3.55
C THR A 32 16.55 -0.97 -4.38
N TRP A 33 15.89 0.01 -3.77
CA TRP A 33 15.40 1.18 -4.47
C TRP A 33 16.57 2.05 -4.98
N PRO A 34 16.43 2.79 -6.10
CA PRO A 34 17.43 3.75 -6.56
C PRO A 34 17.70 4.86 -5.53
N ASP A 35 18.84 5.55 -5.63
CA ASP A 35 19.12 6.69 -4.74
C ASP A 35 18.09 7.81 -4.98
N PRO A 36 17.71 8.57 -3.93
CA PRO A 36 16.79 9.69 -4.11
C PRO A 36 17.42 10.70 -5.08
N PRO A 37 16.71 11.16 -6.11
CA PRO A 37 17.25 12.16 -7.02
C PRO A 37 17.31 13.53 -6.32
N ALA A 38 18.14 14.44 -6.83
CA ALA A 38 18.20 15.81 -6.33
C ALA A 38 16.90 16.60 -6.60
N MET A 39 16.21 16.27 -7.70
CA MET A 39 14.93 16.83 -8.10
C MET A 39 14.04 15.70 -8.63
N ILE A 40 12.73 15.82 -8.47
CA ILE A 40 11.79 14.84 -9.06
C ILE A 40 11.82 14.96 -10.58
N ASP A 41 12.10 13.83 -11.23
CA ASP A 41 12.04 13.68 -12.68
C ASP A 41 11.08 12.55 -13.08
N ALA A 42 10.89 12.35 -14.38
CA ALA A 42 10.01 11.31 -14.90
C ALA A 42 10.44 9.90 -14.46
N ASN A 43 11.75 9.64 -14.35
CA ASN A 43 12.26 8.34 -13.95
C ASN A 43 11.90 8.03 -12.48
N PHE A 44 12.07 9.02 -11.59
CA PHE A 44 11.67 8.87 -10.20
C PHE A 44 10.16 8.69 -10.03
N ILE A 45 9.35 9.37 -10.85
CA ILE A 45 7.90 9.15 -10.87
C ILE A 45 7.59 7.71 -11.28
N CYS A 46 8.27 7.14 -12.28
CA CYS A 46 8.12 5.72 -12.62
C CYS A 46 8.52 4.80 -11.46
N VAL A 47 9.61 5.09 -10.75
CA VAL A 47 10.01 4.32 -9.56
C VAL A 47 8.90 4.36 -8.49
N LEU A 48 8.38 5.55 -8.20
CA LEU A 48 7.32 5.71 -7.20
C LEU A 48 6.02 5.04 -7.64
N GLU A 49 5.66 5.15 -8.91
CA GLU A 49 4.51 4.46 -9.50
C GLU A 49 4.61 2.95 -9.26
N ARG A 50 5.77 2.36 -9.54
CA ARG A 50 5.99 0.93 -9.30
C ARG A 50 5.91 0.57 -7.82
N ILE A 51 6.40 1.41 -6.92
CA ILE A 51 6.24 1.19 -5.47
C ILE A 51 4.76 1.24 -5.09
N LEU A 52 4.03 2.29 -5.46
CA LEU A 52 2.65 2.46 -5.00
C LEU A 52 1.66 1.51 -5.68
N LYS A 53 1.88 1.18 -6.96
CA LYS A 53 0.98 0.30 -7.73
C LYS A 53 1.41 -1.15 -7.61
N GLU A 54 2.59 -1.52 -8.13
CA GLU A 54 3.02 -2.93 -8.17
C GLU A 54 3.12 -3.56 -6.77
N SER A 55 3.65 -2.84 -5.76
CA SER A 55 3.85 -3.45 -4.43
C SER A 55 2.68 -3.32 -3.45
N ILE A 56 1.69 -2.48 -3.75
CA ILE A 56 0.59 -2.20 -2.81
C ILE A 56 -0.77 -2.44 -3.49
N LEU A 57 -1.10 -1.67 -4.53
CA LEU A 57 -2.44 -1.72 -5.11
C LEU A 57 -2.67 -2.98 -5.94
N ASP A 58 -1.71 -3.38 -6.76
CA ASP A 58 -1.82 -4.58 -7.61
C ASP A 58 -1.90 -5.85 -6.75
N GLU A 59 -1.12 -5.92 -5.67
CA GLU A 59 -1.20 -7.03 -4.71
C GLU A 59 -2.56 -7.13 -4.02
N ILE A 60 -3.16 -5.99 -3.63
CA ILE A 60 -4.53 -5.97 -3.11
C ILE A 60 -5.52 -6.40 -4.19
N GLY A 61 -5.33 -5.95 -5.42
CA GLY A 61 -6.11 -6.38 -6.59
C GLY A 61 -6.06 -7.89 -6.78
N ASN A 62 -4.88 -8.50 -6.72
CA ASN A 62 -4.69 -9.94 -6.82
C ASN A 62 -5.47 -10.70 -5.73
N VAL A 63 -5.38 -10.25 -4.47
CA VAL A 63 -6.13 -10.83 -3.35
C VAL A 63 -7.64 -10.73 -3.56
N ILE A 64 -8.13 -9.58 -4.07
CA ILE A 64 -9.53 -9.38 -4.40
C ILE A 64 -9.98 -10.35 -5.48
N GLU A 65 -9.19 -10.52 -6.55
CA GLU A 65 -9.52 -11.42 -7.66
C GLU A 65 -9.50 -12.89 -7.24
N ASP A 66 -8.54 -13.30 -6.42
CA ASP A 66 -8.48 -14.66 -5.88
C ASP A 66 -9.65 -14.95 -4.95
N ALA A 67 -10.06 -13.97 -4.14
CA ALA A 67 -11.23 -14.07 -3.29
C ALA A 67 -12.52 -14.21 -4.11
N LYS A 68 -12.67 -13.41 -5.19
CA LYS A 68 -13.80 -13.50 -6.12
C LYS A 68 -13.88 -14.87 -6.80
N LYS A 69 -12.76 -15.38 -7.33
CA LYS A 69 -12.68 -16.70 -7.97
C LYS A 69 -13.07 -17.82 -7.00
N SER A 70 -12.63 -17.71 -5.74
CA SER A 70 -12.82 -18.78 -4.74
C SER A 70 -14.21 -18.75 -4.08
N ASN A 71 -14.83 -17.57 -3.94
CA ASN A 71 -16.05 -17.40 -3.12
C ASN A 71 -17.20 -16.66 -3.83
N ASN A 72 -17.11 -16.45 -5.15
CA ASN A 72 -18.08 -15.66 -5.94
C ASN A 72 -18.33 -14.24 -5.39
N GLY A 73 -17.28 -13.62 -4.83
CA GLY A 73 -17.31 -12.27 -4.29
C GLY A 73 -16.40 -12.08 -3.08
N LEU A 74 -16.55 -10.94 -2.40
CA LEU A 74 -15.82 -10.63 -1.16
C LEU A 74 -16.60 -10.98 0.11
N GLN A 75 -17.73 -11.70 0.00
CA GLN A 75 -18.45 -12.20 1.18
C GLN A 75 -17.47 -13.05 2.03
N HIS A 76 -17.46 -12.79 3.35
CA HIS A 76 -16.54 -13.40 4.33
C HIS A 76 -15.06 -13.01 4.23
N ARG A 77 -14.62 -12.33 3.17
CA ARG A 77 -13.23 -11.86 2.99
C ARG A 77 -13.08 -10.33 3.09
N GLY A 78 -14.21 -9.61 3.06
CA GLY A 78 -14.24 -8.16 3.01
C GLY A 78 -13.49 -7.45 4.15
N HIS A 79 -13.47 -8.02 5.36
CA HIS A 79 -12.76 -7.40 6.48
C HIS A 79 -11.23 -7.37 6.26
N VAL A 80 -10.65 -8.46 5.73
CA VAL A 80 -9.22 -8.55 5.42
C VAL A 80 -8.85 -7.55 4.33
N VAL A 81 -9.66 -7.46 3.28
CA VAL A 81 -9.48 -6.48 2.20
C VAL A 81 -9.62 -5.06 2.74
N GLY A 82 -10.61 -4.79 3.59
CA GLY A 82 -10.82 -3.49 4.21
C GLY A 82 -9.63 -3.02 5.05
N LEU A 83 -9.04 -3.92 5.86
CA LEU A 83 -7.83 -3.64 6.62
C LEU A 83 -6.65 -3.29 5.69
N ALA A 84 -6.43 -4.09 4.65
CA ALA A 84 -5.36 -3.85 3.68
C ALA A 84 -5.55 -2.48 3.00
N LEU A 85 -6.75 -2.15 2.55
CA LEU A 85 -7.07 -0.88 1.91
C LEU A 85 -6.81 0.33 2.82
N MET A 86 -7.16 0.24 4.10
CA MET A 86 -6.87 1.33 5.06
C MET A 86 -5.37 1.48 5.33
N CYS A 87 -4.63 0.36 5.45
CA CYS A 87 -3.17 0.39 5.57
C CYS A 87 -2.50 1.00 4.33
N SER A 88 -3.01 0.69 3.14
CA SER A 88 -2.52 1.25 1.88
C SER A 88 -2.77 2.75 1.80
N LEU A 89 -4.00 3.20 2.13
CA LEU A 89 -4.31 4.62 2.21
C LEU A 89 -3.35 5.34 3.17
N ASP A 90 -3.10 4.79 4.35
CA ASP A 90 -2.17 5.34 5.34
C ASP A 90 -0.74 5.47 4.77
N ALA A 91 -0.22 4.37 4.21
CA ALA A 91 1.13 4.30 3.66
C ALA A 91 1.34 5.27 2.49
N ILE A 92 0.38 5.32 1.56
CA ILE A 92 0.42 6.18 0.37
C ILE A 92 0.30 7.65 0.78
N SER A 93 -0.67 7.99 1.64
CA SER A 93 -0.88 9.36 2.13
C SER A 93 0.37 9.90 2.83
N ALA A 94 1.14 9.02 3.48
CA ALA A 94 2.35 9.40 4.17
C ALA A 94 3.49 9.89 3.27
N TYR A 95 3.49 9.54 1.97
CA TYR A 95 4.44 10.11 1.00
C TYR A 95 4.21 11.60 0.79
N GLY A 96 2.96 12.01 0.58
CA GLY A 96 2.64 13.40 0.25
C GLY A 96 2.46 14.31 1.46
N TYR A 97 1.95 13.79 2.59
CA TYR A 97 1.27 14.64 3.57
C TYR A 97 1.69 14.44 5.04
N ARG A 98 2.36 13.33 5.41
CA ARG A 98 2.62 12.99 6.82
C ARG A 98 3.51 14.00 7.55
N ALA A 99 4.47 14.61 6.87
CA ALA A 99 5.37 15.59 7.49
C ALA A 99 4.63 16.86 7.96
N GLN A 100 3.43 17.13 7.43
CA GLN A 100 2.76 18.43 7.56
C GLN A 100 1.50 18.38 8.43
N SER A 101 0.99 17.17 8.69
CA SER A 101 -0.38 17.04 9.17
C SER A 101 -0.56 15.81 10.03
N LYS A 102 -1.26 15.97 11.16
CA LYS A 102 -1.77 14.84 11.94
C LYS A 102 -2.98 14.18 11.28
N THR A 103 -3.53 14.81 10.24
CA THR A 103 -4.69 14.39 9.45
C THR A 103 -4.31 14.07 8.00
N TYR A 104 -3.06 13.66 7.75
CA TYR A 104 -2.51 13.48 6.40
C TYR A 104 -3.32 12.57 5.47
N MET A 105 -4.04 11.58 6.00
CA MET A 105 -4.99 10.78 5.19
C MET A 105 -6.21 11.57 4.75
N ALA A 106 -6.76 12.42 5.62
CA ALA A 106 -7.86 13.31 5.25
C ALA A 106 -7.39 14.33 4.19
N ASP A 107 -6.16 14.83 4.31
CA ASP A 107 -5.58 15.73 3.31
C ASP A 107 -5.45 15.02 1.96
N PHE A 108 -4.93 13.79 1.94
CA PHE A 108 -4.82 12.98 0.73
C PHE A 108 -6.19 12.73 0.09
N ILE A 109 -7.20 12.31 0.87
CA ILE A 109 -8.57 12.11 0.36
C ILE A 109 -9.12 13.42 -0.21
N SER A 110 -9.01 14.53 0.52
CA SER A 110 -9.56 15.82 0.08
C SER A 110 -8.94 16.32 -1.24
N LYS A 111 -7.68 15.96 -1.51
CA LYS A 111 -6.95 16.39 -2.69
C LYS A 111 -7.15 15.46 -3.88
N HIS A 112 -7.05 14.15 -3.68
CA HIS A 112 -6.86 13.19 -4.76
C HIS A 112 -8.04 12.26 -5.02
N PHE A 113 -8.88 11.99 -4.03
CA PHE A 113 -10.00 11.07 -4.24
C PHE A 113 -11.08 11.67 -5.15
N PRO A 114 -11.97 10.84 -5.74
CA PRO A 114 -13.17 11.33 -6.42
C PRO A 114 -14.03 12.26 -5.54
N PRO A 115 -14.76 13.24 -6.14
CA PRO A 115 -15.50 14.28 -5.40
C PRO A 115 -16.42 13.77 -4.29
N GLU A 116 -17.08 12.65 -4.50
CA GLU A 116 -18.01 12.04 -3.57
C GLU A 116 -17.36 11.60 -2.25
N TYR A 117 -16.06 11.28 -2.27
CA TYR A 117 -15.28 10.96 -1.07
C TYR A 117 -14.72 12.20 -0.37
N LYS A 118 -14.38 13.25 -1.13
CA LYS A 118 -13.72 14.47 -0.61
C LYS A 118 -14.49 15.11 0.54
N GLN A 119 -15.82 15.18 0.43
CA GLN A 119 -16.70 15.76 1.45
C GLN A 119 -16.65 15.03 2.81
N TYR A 120 -16.22 13.77 2.83
CA TYR A 120 -16.15 12.94 4.03
C TYR A 120 -14.73 12.80 4.59
N ALA A 121 -13.72 13.39 3.95
CA ALA A 121 -12.31 13.20 4.26
C ALA A 121 -11.96 13.34 5.75
N GLY A 122 -12.48 14.38 6.42
CA GLY A 122 -12.23 14.63 7.84
C GLY A 122 -12.82 13.60 8.80
N ARG A 123 -13.88 12.88 8.38
CA ARG A 123 -14.53 11.83 9.17
C ARG A 123 -13.97 10.44 8.85
N PHE A 124 -13.54 10.25 7.60
CA PHE A 124 -13.23 8.97 7.00
C PHE A 124 -12.22 8.16 7.84
N TYR A 125 -11.09 8.76 8.18
CA TYR A 125 -10.04 8.06 8.92
C TYR A 125 -10.47 7.65 10.34
N HIS A 126 -11.11 8.56 11.08
CA HIS A 126 -11.51 8.31 12.47
C HIS A 126 -12.51 7.15 12.56
N ILE A 127 -13.48 7.15 11.66
CA ILE A 127 -14.54 6.15 11.66
C ILE A 127 -13.96 4.79 11.23
N TYR A 128 -13.29 4.69 10.08
CA TYR A 128 -12.89 3.38 9.55
C TYR A 128 -11.69 2.74 10.25
N ARG A 129 -10.72 3.53 10.77
CA ARG A 129 -9.65 2.95 11.60
C ARG A 129 -10.20 2.36 12.89
N ALA A 130 -11.15 3.03 13.52
CA ALA A 130 -11.76 2.54 14.76
C ALA A 130 -12.66 1.32 14.50
N SER A 131 -13.46 1.33 13.42
CA SER A 131 -14.36 0.24 13.06
C SER A 131 -13.64 -1.06 12.69
N LEU A 132 -12.50 -0.96 12.01
CA LEU A 132 -11.78 -2.14 11.52
C LEU A 132 -10.84 -2.77 12.55
N VAL A 133 -10.37 -2.02 13.55
CA VAL A 133 -9.29 -2.49 14.44
C VAL A 133 -9.79 -2.81 15.85
N HIS A 134 -10.75 -2.07 16.41
CA HIS A 134 -11.12 -2.19 17.83
C HIS A 134 -12.62 -2.21 18.13
N SER A 135 -13.46 -1.59 17.29
CA SER A 135 -14.86 -1.35 17.63
C SER A 135 -15.78 -1.87 16.55
N TRP A 136 -16.04 -3.18 16.62
CA TRP A 136 -17.03 -3.91 15.82
C TRP A 136 -18.47 -3.35 15.96
N ASN A 137 -18.70 -2.42 16.90
CA ASN A 137 -19.96 -1.74 17.18
C ASN A 137 -20.04 -0.28 16.68
N LEU A 138 -19.14 0.16 15.79
CA LEU A 138 -19.27 1.49 15.20
C LEU A 138 -20.39 1.51 14.16
N PHE A 139 -21.59 1.83 14.62
CA PHE A 139 -22.77 2.09 13.79
C PHE A 139 -22.57 3.23 12.79
N GLU A 140 -21.50 4.03 12.91
CA GLU A 140 -21.22 5.17 12.04
C GLU A 140 -20.49 4.81 10.74
N ALA A 141 -20.06 3.55 10.57
CA ALA A 141 -19.46 3.05 9.34
C ALA A 141 -20.04 1.72 8.89
N THR A 142 -20.18 1.53 7.59
CA THR A 142 -20.49 0.23 6.98
C THR A 142 -19.62 0.02 5.74
N LEU A 143 -19.17 -1.22 5.55
CA LEU A 143 -18.42 -1.66 4.36
C LEU A 143 -19.20 -2.76 3.67
N PHE A 144 -19.52 -2.54 2.41
CA PHE A 144 -20.14 -3.55 1.55
C PHE A 144 -19.08 -4.25 0.71
N PRO A 145 -19.28 -5.52 0.31
CA PRO A 145 -18.28 -6.24 -0.50
C PRO A 145 -18.20 -5.76 -1.96
N GLY A 146 -19.14 -4.93 -2.42
CA GLY A 146 -19.34 -4.61 -3.83
C GLY A 146 -18.83 -3.23 -4.24
N ASN A 147 -19.53 -2.67 -5.24
CA ASN A 147 -19.25 -1.36 -5.86
C ASN A 147 -20.21 -0.26 -5.40
N GLU A 148 -20.82 -0.41 -4.22
CA GLU A 148 -21.73 0.59 -3.67
C GLU A 148 -21.01 1.93 -3.52
N SER A 149 -21.56 2.99 -4.11
CA SER A 149 -21.02 4.33 -3.96
C SER A 149 -21.06 4.79 -2.51
N ILE A 150 -20.16 5.71 -2.16
CA ILE A 150 -20.14 6.28 -0.82
C ILE A 150 -21.43 7.07 -0.55
N CYS A 151 -22.09 6.77 0.56
CA CYS A 151 -23.30 7.45 0.99
C CYS A 151 -23.31 7.64 2.51
N ASN A 152 -24.00 8.69 2.96
CA ASN A 152 -24.24 8.93 4.38
C ASN A 152 -25.74 8.76 4.66
N THR A 153 -26.11 7.70 5.36
CA THR A 153 -27.50 7.43 5.75
C THR A 153 -27.63 7.58 7.25
N GLN A 154 -28.36 8.60 7.69
CA GLN A 154 -28.65 8.85 9.11
C GLN A 154 -27.39 8.90 10.01
N GLY A 155 -26.29 9.47 9.49
CA GLY A 155 -25.01 9.57 10.20
C GLY A 155 -24.05 8.42 9.93
N VAL A 156 -24.54 7.30 9.37
CA VAL A 156 -23.75 6.13 8.98
C VAL A 156 -23.12 6.36 7.62
N LEU A 157 -21.80 6.43 7.57
CA LEU A 157 -21.05 6.48 6.32
C LEU A 157 -20.88 5.06 5.79
N SER A 158 -21.23 4.82 4.53
CA SER A 158 -21.10 3.48 3.95
C SER A 158 -20.60 3.52 2.53
N PHE A 159 -19.85 2.50 2.12
CA PHE A 159 -19.38 2.32 0.75
C PHE A 159 -19.02 0.86 0.49
N GLY A 160 -18.94 0.50 -0.79
CA GLY A 160 -18.43 -0.78 -1.27
C GLY A 160 -16.90 -0.82 -1.32
N LEU A 161 -16.32 -1.94 -0.91
CA LEU A 161 -14.86 -2.17 -0.89
C LEU A 161 -14.26 -2.05 -2.30
N LEU A 162 -14.95 -2.55 -3.34
CA LEU A 162 -14.47 -2.46 -4.72
C LEU A 162 -14.55 -1.01 -5.23
N HIS A 163 -15.60 -0.27 -4.86
CA HIS A 163 -15.72 1.15 -5.18
C HIS A 163 -14.59 1.96 -4.54
N PHE A 164 -14.30 1.70 -3.26
CA PHE A 164 -13.21 2.37 -2.56
C PHE A 164 -11.83 2.01 -3.12
N PHE A 165 -11.61 0.73 -3.50
CA PHE A 165 -10.38 0.34 -4.16
C PHE A 165 -10.19 1.06 -5.50
N GLY A 166 -11.25 1.18 -6.31
CA GLY A 166 -11.23 1.99 -7.53
C GLY A 166 -10.87 3.46 -7.25
N ALA A 167 -11.55 4.07 -6.28
CA ALA A 167 -11.28 5.44 -5.85
C ALA A 167 -9.84 5.66 -5.35
N LEU A 168 -9.25 4.68 -4.66
CA LEU A 168 -7.86 4.76 -4.22
C LEU A 168 -6.88 4.65 -5.40
N ASN A 169 -7.17 3.81 -6.41
CA ASN A 169 -6.37 3.76 -7.63
C ASN A 169 -6.40 5.12 -8.35
N GLU A 170 -7.58 5.69 -8.56
CA GLU A 170 -7.73 7.02 -9.17
C GLU A 170 -6.98 8.10 -8.37
N ALA A 171 -7.04 8.05 -7.04
CA ALA A 171 -6.32 8.98 -6.19
C ALA A 171 -4.79 8.85 -6.31
N VAL A 172 -4.26 7.64 -6.50
CA VAL A 172 -2.83 7.44 -6.74
C VAL A 172 -2.43 7.99 -8.11
N GLU A 173 -3.24 7.82 -9.15
CA GLU A 173 -2.99 8.42 -10.46
C GLU A 173 -2.95 9.94 -10.39
N ASP A 174 -3.96 10.56 -9.75
CA ASP A 174 -4.00 12.01 -9.58
C ASP A 174 -2.82 12.52 -8.75
N PHE A 175 -2.46 11.82 -7.66
CA PHE A 175 -1.29 12.13 -6.84
C PHE A 175 0.02 12.10 -7.65
N LEU A 176 0.28 11.04 -8.42
CA LEU A 176 1.45 10.93 -9.29
C LEU A 176 1.43 11.97 -10.41
N GLY A 177 0.25 12.32 -10.92
CA GLY A 177 0.04 13.40 -11.88
C GLY A 177 0.45 14.76 -11.31
N GLN A 178 -0.06 15.14 -10.14
CA GLN A 178 0.25 16.41 -9.48
C GLN A 178 1.72 16.50 -9.04
N LEU A 179 2.35 15.37 -8.70
CA LEU A 179 3.76 15.30 -8.31
C LEU A 179 4.71 15.85 -9.39
N LYS A 180 4.28 15.88 -10.66
CA LYS A 180 5.06 16.44 -11.77
C LYS A 180 5.29 17.94 -11.64
N SER A 181 4.42 18.67 -10.95
CA SER A 181 4.44 20.14 -10.93
C SER A 181 4.30 20.76 -9.53
N ASP A 182 3.80 20.04 -8.53
CA ASP A 182 3.64 20.59 -7.18
C ASP A 182 4.94 20.49 -6.38
N ALA A 183 5.68 21.61 -6.29
CA ALA A 183 6.96 21.68 -5.58
C ALA A 183 6.86 21.28 -4.09
N LYS A 184 5.74 21.59 -3.43
CA LYS A 184 5.54 21.24 -2.01
C LYS A 184 5.32 19.74 -1.88
N LEU A 185 4.57 19.14 -2.79
CA LEU A 185 4.35 17.69 -2.84
C LEU A 185 5.66 16.96 -3.12
N GLN A 186 6.44 17.44 -4.10
CA GLN A 186 7.75 16.89 -4.45
C GLN A 186 8.70 16.84 -3.26
N ALA A 187 8.80 17.93 -2.49
CA ALA A 187 9.66 18.00 -1.30
C ALA A 187 9.25 16.96 -0.23
N ASN A 188 7.96 16.74 0.00
CA ASN A 188 7.49 15.76 0.99
C ASN A 188 7.80 14.33 0.54
N VAL A 189 7.55 14.02 -0.73
CA VAL A 189 7.79 12.71 -1.30
C VAL A 189 9.27 12.36 -1.22
N LEU A 190 10.17 13.28 -1.64
CA LEU A 190 11.61 13.06 -1.55
C LEU A 190 12.06 12.86 -0.10
N THR A 191 11.54 13.65 0.84
CA THR A 191 11.84 13.49 2.27
C THR A 191 11.43 12.11 2.78
N ARG A 192 10.20 11.66 2.46
CA ARG A 192 9.70 10.35 2.90
C ARG A 192 10.48 9.21 2.27
N TYR A 193 10.68 9.25 0.96
CA TYR A 193 11.43 8.24 0.21
C TYR A 193 12.86 8.10 0.75
N THR A 194 13.56 9.23 0.93
CA THR A 194 14.92 9.26 1.50
C THR A 194 14.96 8.65 2.89
N SER A 195 13.98 9.00 3.75
CA SER A 195 13.90 8.43 5.09
C SER A 195 13.70 6.92 5.06
N LEU A 196 12.79 6.41 4.22
CA LEU A 196 12.52 4.98 4.11
C LEU A 196 13.75 4.21 3.63
N LYS A 197 14.39 4.69 2.56
CA LYS A 197 15.58 4.08 2.00
C LYS A 197 16.75 4.08 2.99
N LYS A 198 16.99 5.18 3.70
CA LYS A 198 18.07 5.27 4.70
C LYS A 198 17.91 4.27 5.84
N THR A 199 16.67 3.96 6.23
CA THR A 199 16.39 3.01 7.32
C THR A 199 16.34 1.55 6.86
N ALA A 200 16.35 1.30 5.56
CA ALA A 200 16.30 -0.05 5.00
C ALA A 200 17.62 -0.77 5.25
N ARG A 201 17.56 -1.98 5.81
CA ARG A 201 18.72 -2.84 5.97
C ARG A 201 18.91 -3.70 4.72
N SER A 202 20.17 -3.90 4.34
CA SER A 202 20.59 -4.85 3.31
C SER A 202 20.31 -6.28 3.76
#